data_AF-A0A4Q4CRZ1-F1
#
_entry.id   AF-A0A4Q4CRZ1-F1
#
_cell.length_a   1.000
_cell.length_b   1.000
_cell.length_c   1.000
_cell.angle_alpha   90.00
_cell.angle_beta   90.00
_cell.angle_gamma   90.00
#
_symmetry.space_group_name_H-M   'P 1'
#
loop_
_entity.id
_entity.type
_entity.pdbx_description
1 polymer ?
#
loop_
_entity_poly.entity_id
_entity_poly.type
_entity_poly.pdbx_seq_one_letter_code
_entity_poly.pdbx_strand_id
1 'polypeptide(L)'
;FLPFDGLVSLYVVSAVFGLFQGGIVPSYAIIVRESFPAEQAGFRVGLVLSSTLIGMAIGGWMSGAIFDATGSYQAAVLNGLAWNALTMAIALWLILRARPAFRAPKARPIWQA
;
A
#
# COMPACT_ATOMS: atom_id res chain seq x y z
N PHE A 1 -15.54 -21.24 -3.44
CA PHE A 1 -16.24 -20.26 -4.27
C PHE A 1 -16.81 -19.19 -3.34
N LEU A 2 -16.53 -17.91 -3.61
CA LEU A 2 -17.18 -16.79 -2.90
C LEU A 2 -18.70 -16.93 -3.12
N PRO A 3 -19.58 -16.47 -2.21
CA PRO A 3 -21.03 -16.68 -2.31
C PRO A 3 -21.72 -15.88 -3.43
N PHE A 4 -20.99 -15.51 -4.49
CA PHE A 4 -21.44 -14.76 -5.65
C PHE A 4 -20.83 -15.35 -6.93
N ASP A 5 -21.50 -16.35 -7.51
CA ASP A 5 -21.12 -17.02 -8.77
C ASP A 5 -21.44 -16.17 -10.02
N GLY A 6 -21.21 -14.86 -9.95
CA GLY A 6 -21.57 -13.92 -11.01
C GLY A 6 -20.36 -13.16 -11.51
N LEU A 7 -20.10 -13.21 -12.83
CA LEU A 7 -19.16 -12.33 -13.55
C LEU A 7 -19.23 -10.87 -13.09
N VAL A 8 -20.43 -10.41 -12.69
CA VAL A 8 -20.67 -9.09 -12.10
C VAL A 8 -19.84 -8.84 -10.84
N SER A 9 -19.78 -9.78 -9.88
CA SER A 9 -18.97 -9.64 -8.67
C SER A 9 -17.48 -9.54 -9.00
N LEU A 10 -17.02 -10.32 -9.99
CA LEU A 10 -15.64 -10.26 -10.46
C LEU A 10 -15.32 -8.90 -11.11
N TYR A 11 -16.22 -8.37 -11.93
CA TYR A 11 -16.05 -7.07 -12.56
C TYR A 11 -16.05 -5.93 -11.54
N VAL A 12 -16.96 -5.96 -10.55
CA VAL A 12 -17.00 -4.94 -9.50
C VAL A 12 -15.72 -4.96 -8.67
N VAL A 13 -15.28 -6.15 -8.22
CA VAL A 13 -14.02 -6.27 -7.46
C VAL A 13 -12.83 -5.81 -8.29
N SER A 14 -12.76 -6.21 -9.56
CA SER A 14 -11.68 -5.78 -10.47
C SER A 14 -11.69 -4.27 -10.73
N ALA A 15 -12.87 -3.66 -10.90
CA ALA A 15 -13.00 -2.22 -11.13
C ALA A 15 -12.58 -1.42 -9.90
N VAL A 16 -13.04 -1.82 -8.72
CA VAL A 16 -12.67 -1.18 -7.45
C VAL A 16 -11.18 -1.35 -7.18
N PHE A 17 -10.66 -2.56 -7.35
CA PHE A 17 -9.24 -2.84 -7.18
C PHE A 17 -8.39 -2.03 -8.17
N GLY A 18 -8.76 -2.01 -9.45
CA GLY A 18 -8.07 -1.24 -10.49
C GLY A 18 -8.10 0.26 -10.24
N LEU A 19 -9.22 0.81 -9.76
CA LEU A 19 -9.34 2.23 -9.40
C LEU A 19 -8.39 2.60 -8.25
N PHE A 20 -8.40 1.81 -7.17
CA PHE A 20 -7.52 2.07 -6.03
C PHE A 20 -6.05 1.83 -6.38
N GLN A 21 -5.73 0.75 -7.10
CA GLN A 21 -4.35 0.39 -7.42
C GLN A 21 -3.74 1.31 -8.49
N GLY A 22 -4.56 1.81 -9.43
CA GLY A 22 -4.11 2.73 -10.48
C GLY A 22 -3.61 4.08 -9.95
N GLY A 23 -4.14 4.54 -8.82
CA GLY A 23 -3.71 5.79 -8.18
C GLY A 23 -2.44 5.68 -7.33
N ILE A 24 -2.00 4.48 -6.96
CA ILE A 24 -0.88 4.27 -6.04
C ILE A 24 0.45 4.69 -6.69
N VAL A 25 0.69 4.27 -7.93
CA VAL A 25 1.93 4.54 -8.68
C VAL A 25 2.20 6.05 -8.85
N PRO A 26 1.25 6.88 -9.35
CA PRO A 26 1.48 8.32 -9.47
C PRO A 26 1.61 9.01 -8.10
N SER A 27 0.89 8.52 -7.07
CA SER A 27 0.99 9.09 -5.72
C SER A 27 2.40 8.96 -5.15
N TYR A 28 3.06 7.79 -5.29
CA TYR A 28 4.45 7.62 -4.85
C TYR A 28 5.41 8.55 -5.59
N ALA A 29 5.22 8.73 -6.90
CA ALA A 29 6.04 9.64 -7.69
C ALA A 29 5.90 11.10 -7.22
N ILE A 30 4.69 11.55 -6.91
CA ILE A 30 4.41 12.90 -6.40
C ILE A 30 5.03 13.09 -5.01
N ILE A 31 4.75 12.19 -4.06
CA ILE A 31 5.23 12.28 -2.67
C ILE A 31 6.76 12.38 -2.64
N VAL A 32 7.48 11.55 -3.41
CA VAL A 32 8.94 11.56 -3.44
C VAL A 32 9.48 12.85 -4.06
N ARG A 33 8.81 13.39 -5.09
CA ARG A 33 9.20 14.66 -5.71
C ARG A 33 8.95 15.87 -4.80
N GLU A 34 7.93 15.83 -3.93
CA GLU A 34 7.67 16.90 -2.95
C GLU A 34 8.58 16.80 -1.72
N SER A 35 8.95 15.59 -1.30
CA SER A 35 9.73 15.37 -0.08
C SER A 35 11.24 15.57 -0.26
N PHE A 36 11.75 15.57 -1.50
CA PHE A 36 13.18 15.53 -1.76
C PHE A 36 13.63 16.41 -2.96
N PRO A 37 14.89 16.89 -2.95
CA PRO A 37 15.47 17.61 -4.08
C PRO A 37 15.40 16.80 -5.38
N ALA A 38 15.12 17.46 -6.50
CA ALA A 38 14.89 16.85 -7.81
C ALA A 38 16.03 15.92 -8.27
N GLU A 39 17.26 16.18 -7.84
CA GLU A 39 18.46 15.42 -8.18
C GLU A 39 18.44 13.97 -7.67
N GLN A 40 17.76 13.70 -6.55
CA GLN A 40 17.67 12.35 -5.95
C GLN A 40 16.29 11.69 -6.12
N ALA A 41 15.32 12.43 -6.67
CA ALA A 41 13.95 11.96 -6.80
C ALA A 41 13.86 10.73 -7.72
N GLY A 42 14.58 10.72 -8.85
CA GLY A 42 14.54 9.60 -9.81
C GLY A 42 15.00 8.28 -9.21
N PHE A 43 16.13 8.27 -8.51
CA PHE A 43 16.66 7.06 -7.85
C PHE A 43 15.73 6.55 -6.74
N ARG A 44 15.20 7.46 -5.91
CA ARG A 44 14.29 7.09 -4.80
C ARG A 44 12.94 6.56 -5.31
N VAL A 45 12.36 7.18 -6.33
CA VAL A 45 11.16 6.66 -7.00
C VAL A 45 11.46 5.28 -7.59
N GLY A 46 12.58 5.13 -8.31
CA GLY A 46 13.00 3.85 -8.87
C GLY A 46 13.16 2.74 -7.83
N LEU A 47 13.75 3.05 -6.67
CA LEU A 47 13.92 2.10 -5.56
C LEU A 47 12.57 1.68 -4.97
N VAL A 48 11.64 2.63 -4.75
CA VAL A 48 10.30 2.35 -4.24
C VAL A 48 9.51 1.47 -5.21
N LEU A 49 9.54 1.80 -6.50
CA LEU A 49 8.87 1.02 -7.53
C LEU A 49 9.49 -0.38 -7.68
N SER A 50 10.82 -0.49 -7.66
CA SER A 50 11.51 -1.78 -7.73
C SER A 50 11.17 -2.67 -6.53
N SER A 51 11.15 -2.11 -5.33
CA SER A 51 10.73 -2.80 -4.12
C SER A 51 9.27 -3.26 -4.21
N THR A 52 8.41 -2.44 -4.82
CA THR A 52 7.00 -2.79 -5.09
C THR A 52 6.89 -3.97 -6.05
N LEU A 53 7.65 -3.96 -7.15
CA LEU A 53 7.66 -5.04 -8.14
C LEU A 53 8.15 -6.36 -7.53
N ILE A 54 9.20 -6.33 -6.71
CA ILE A 54 9.68 -7.49 -5.97
C ILE A 54 8.58 -8.03 -5.05
N GLY A 55 7.91 -7.14 -4.32
CA GLY A 55 6.77 -7.50 -3.47
C GLY A 55 5.63 -8.16 -4.25
N MET A 56 5.29 -7.66 -5.43
CA MET A 56 4.27 -8.24 -6.31
C MET A 56 4.67 -9.63 -6.82
N ALA A 57 5.94 -9.81 -7.20
CA ALA A 57 6.46 -11.10 -7.64
C ALA A 57 6.41 -12.16 -6.52
N ILE A 58 6.87 -11.81 -5.32
CA ILE A 58 6.82 -12.69 -4.15
C ILE A 58 5.38 -13.00 -3.75
N GLY A 59 4.50 -11.99 -3.76
CA GLY A 59 3.09 -12.17 -3.41
C GLY A 59 2.34 -13.11 -4.36
N GLY A 60 2.57 -12.96 -5.67
CA GLY A 60 1.99 -13.86 -6.68
C GLY A 60 2.50 -15.29 -6.55
N TRP A 61 3.81 -15.47 -6.39
CA TRP A 61 4.43 -16.78 -6.20
C TRP A 61 3.94 -17.47 -4.93
N MET A 62 3.91 -16.76 -3.80
CA MET A 62 3.45 -17.30 -2.52
C MET A 62 1.98 -17.72 -2.56
N SER A 63 1.13 -16.94 -3.24
CA SER A 63 -0.29 -17.30 -3.42
C SER A 63 -0.46 -18.57 -4.26
N GLY A 64 0.38 -18.74 -5.29
CA GLY A 64 0.44 -19.97 -6.10
C GLY A 64 0.92 -21.18 -5.29
N ALA A 65 2.01 -21.04 -4.53
CA ALA A 65 2.52 -22.10 -3.67
C ALA A 65 1.50 -22.53 -2.59
N ILE A 66 0.75 -21.58 -2.02
CA ILE A 66 -0.34 -21.86 -1.07
C ILE A 66 -1.48 -22.59 -1.76
N PHE A 67 -1.83 -22.21 -3.00
CA PHE A 67 -2.84 -22.90 -3.78
C PHE A 67 -2.41 -24.34 -4.09
N ASP A 68 -1.17 -24.55 -4.53
CA ASP A 68 -0.62 -25.89 -4.81
C ASP A 68 -0.62 -26.78 -3.57
N ALA A 69 -0.35 -26.21 -2.39
CA ALA A 69 -0.34 -26.96 -1.12
C ALA A 69 -1.73 -27.26 -0.55
N THR A 70 -2.73 -26.40 -0.79
CA THR A 70 -4.07 -26.51 -0.16
C THR A 70 -5.17 -26.95 -1.11
N GLY A 71 -4.94 -26.89 -2.43
CA GLY A 71 -5.94 -27.14 -3.47
C GLY A 71 -7.12 -26.17 -3.48
N SER A 72 -7.06 -25.07 -2.69
CA SER A 72 -8.18 -24.15 -2.49
C SER A 72 -7.77 -22.69 -2.68
N TYR A 73 -8.50 -22.00 -3.57
CA TYR A 73 -8.36 -20.56 -3.78
C TYR A 73 -8.73 -19.73 -2.52
N GLN A 74 -9.52 -20.29 -1.60
CA GLN A 74 -9.88 -19.57 -0.38
C GLN A 74 -8.68 -19.33 0.53
N ALA A 75 -7.75 -20.29 0.60
CA ALA A 75 -6.53 -20.15 1.40
C ALA A 75 -5.60 -19.07 0.81
N ALA A 76 -5.48 -19.01 -0.52
CA ALA A 76 -4.73 -17.95 -1.21
C ALA A 76 -5.35 -16.56 -0.98
N VAL A 77 -6.67 -16.43 -1.08
CA VAL A 77 -7.39 -15.17 -0.81
C VAL A 77 -7.24 -14.74 0.65
N LEU A 78 -7.33 -15.67 1.60
CA LEU A 78 -7.16 -15.37 3.02
C LEU A 78 -5.72 -14.91 3.33
N ASN A 79 -4.72 -15.52 2.70
CA ASN A 79 -3.33 -15.09 2.81
C ASN A 79 -3.14 -13.65 2.28
N GLY A 80 -3.71 -13.34 1.11
CA GLY A 80 -3.70 -11.98 0.57
C GLY A 80 -4.38 -10.97 1.49
N LEU A 81 -5.50 -11.34 2.12
CA LEU A 81 -6.19 -10.49 3.08
C LEU A 81 -5.35 -10.26 4.35
N ALA A 82 -4.68 -11.30 4.85
CA ALA A 82 -3.78 -11.20 5.99
C ALA A 82 -2.59 -10.26 5.72
N TRP A 83 -2.01 -10.31 4.51
CA TRP A 83 -0.91 -9.43 4.13
C TRP A 83 -1.34 -7.95 4.01
N ASN A 84 -2.56 -7.71 3.51
CA ASN A 84 -3.15 -6.38 3.50
C ASN A 84 -3.42 -5.87 4.93
N ALA A 85 -3.95 -6.72 5.81
CA ALA A 85 -4.17 -6.38 7.21
C ALA A 85 -2.87 -6.04 7.94
N LEU A 86 -1.79 -6.81 7.69
CA LEU A 86 -0.45 -6.51 8.21
C LEU A 86 0.04 -5.14 7.74
N THR A 87 -0.10 -4.84 6.45
CA THR A 87 0.29 -3.54 5.90
C THR A 87 -0.50 -2.39 6.55
N MET A 88 -1.81 -2.58 6.73
CA MET A 88 -2.68 -1.61 7.40
C MET A 88 -2.28 -1.40 8.87
N ALA A 89 -1.92 -2.48 9.58
CA ALA A 89 -1.45 -2.42 10.95
C ALA A 89 -0.14 -1.64 11.08
N ILE A 90 0.82 -1.85 10.16
CA ILE A 90 2.07 -1.09 10.12
C ILE A 90 1.79 0.40 9.87
N ALA A 91 0.93 0.72 8.90
CA ALA A 91 0.55 2.09 8.61
C ALA A 91 -0.10 2.77 9.82
N LEU A 92 -1.06 2.11 10.46
CA LEU A 92 -1.73 2.61 11.66
C LEU A 92 -0.74 2.81 12.82
N TRP A 93 0.17 1.86 13.03
CA TRP A 93 1.20 1.96 14.06
C TRP A 93 2.15 3.16 13.82
N LEU A 94 2.58 3.38 12.58
CA LEU A 94 3.41 4.53 12.22
C LEU A 94 2.68 5.85 12.46
N ILE A 95 1.41 5.95 12.07
CA ILE A 95 0.58 7.15 12.30
C ILE A 95 0.44 7.42 13.80
N LEU A 96 0.09 6.40 14.60
CA LEU A 96 -0.06 6.53 16.05
C LEU A 96 1.26 6.93 16.72
N ARG A 97 2.39 6.41 16.25
CA ARG A 97 3.73 6.77 16.74
C ARG A 97 4.15 8.19 16.33
N ALA A 98 3.69 8.69 15.18
CA ALA A 98 4.01 10.03 14.70
C ALA A 98 3.17 11.15 15.36
N ARG A 99 2.06 10.81 16.04
CA ARG A 99 1.18 11.77 16.72
C ARG A 99 1.86 12.70 17.76
N PRO A 100 2.90 12.31 18.53
CA PRO A 100 3.61 13.23 19.41
C PRO A 100 4.43 14.30 18.66
N ALA A 101 4.87 14.01 17.43
CA ALA A 101 5.73 14.89 16.63
C ALA A 101 4.93 15.96 15.83
N PHE A 102 3.63 15.72 15.61
CA PHE A 102 2.69 16.68 15.00
C PHE A 102 2.00 17.60 16.03
N ARG A 103 2.57 17.76 17.24
CA ARG A 103 2.17 18.88 18.11
C ARG A 103 2.69 20.16 17.46
N ALA A 104 1.74 20.95 16.95
CA ALA A 104 1.98 22.25 16.31
C ALA A 104 3.06 23.06 17.06
N PRO A 105 3.96 23.75 16.33
CA PRO A 105 4.86 24.72 16.93
C PRO A 105 4.04 25.65 17.82
N LYS A 106 4.42 25.79 19.10
CA LYS A 106 3.85 26.81 19.99
C LYS A 106 3.97 28.14 19.23
N ALA A 107 2.85 28.70 18.78
CA ALA A 107 2.82 30.01 18.16
C ALA A 107 3.49 30.98 19.15
N ARG A 108 4.65 31.52 18.77
CA ARG A 108 5.31 32.57 19.55
C ARG A 108 4.40 33.81 19.48
N PRO A 109 3.98 34.40 20.62
CA PRO A 109 3.22 35.64 20.62
C PRO A 109 4.08 36.73 19.96
N ILE A 110 3.48 37.48 19.04
CA ILE A 110 4.10 38.52 18.21
C ILE A 110 4.45 39.79 19.03
N TRP A 111 4.32 39.74 20.35
CA TRP A 111 4.44 40.90 21.26
C TRP A 111 5.81 41.03 21.96
N GLN A 112 6.82 40.29 21.51
CA GLN A 112 8.19 40.33 22.08
C GLN A 112 9.22 41.00 21.14
N ALA A 113 8.80 41.95 20.30
CA ALA A 113 9.68 42.76 19.46
C ALA A 113 9.67 44.22 19.93
#